data_AF-A0A7G8HCM3-F1
#
_entry.id   AF-A0A7G8HCM3-F1
#
_cell.length_a   1.000
_cell.length_b   1.000
_cell.length_c   1.000
_cell.angle_alpha   90.00
_cell.angle_beta   90.00
_cell.angle_gamma   90.00
#
_symmetry.space_group_name_H-M   'P 1'
#
loop_
_entity.id
_entity.type
_entity.pdbx_description
1 polymer ?
#
loop_
_entity_poly.entity_id
_entity_poly.type
_entity_poly.pdbx_seq_one_letter_code
_entity_poly.pdbx_strand_id
1 'polypeptide(L)'
;MLQTTYRYEQTAARLMVEGYPDLSAGHSSDAIGILSSWRLQLVGAPELEGTRDHLEALMKAVMPYARHRLSGVERRFGQDSGFVSIGPDQTTHLLELRSSRDGVEPLQLKLDDAELADLVRCLDQLRLDSRVKLTWAFPDDRPLQRQEVVDRIPLQKRLGPPVLAGVALACTIATAWLVPLPQEIKETAPAPAAIDKPEQETTSDR
;
A
#
# COMPACT_ATOMS: atom_id res chain seq x y z
N MET A 1 -18.82 25.55 33.53
CA MET A 1 -17.81 24.70 32.87
C MET A 1 -17.12 25.57 31.83
N LEU A 2 -15.80 25.68 31.86
CA LEU A 2 -15.08 26.46 30.86
C LEU A 2 -14.96 25.61 29.59
N GLN A 3 -15.28 26.22 28.45
CA GLN A 3 -15.11 25.62 27.14
C GLN A 3 -13.65 25.79 26.72
N THR A 4 -13.01 24.70 26.32
CA THR A 4 -11.62 24.69 25.88
C THR A 4 -11.58 24.62 24.35
N THR A 5 -10.67 25.38 23.73
CA THR A 5 -10.48 25.42 22.28
C THR A 5 -9.03 25.11 21.95
N TYR A 6 -8.82 24.15 21.05
CA TYR A 6 -7.51 23.83 20.48
C TYR A 6 -7.50 24.09 18.98
N ARG A 7 -6.34 24.55 18.48
CA ARG A 7 -6.13 24.86 17.07
C ARG A 7 -4.87 24.16 16.58
N TYR A 8 -4.99 23.51 15.43
CA TYR A 8 -3.91 22.85 14.70
C TYR A 8 -3.85 23.48 13.31
N GLU A 9 -2.76 24.18 13.03
CA GLU A 9 -2.64 25.03 11.83
C GLU A 9 -1.42 24.62 11.02
N GLN A 10 -1.62 24.57 9.70
CA GLN A 10 -0.64 24.32 8.66
C GLN A 10 -0.84 25.36 7.55
N THR A 11 -0.03 25.31 6.50
CA THR A 11 -0.06 26.32 5.42
C THR A 11 -1.40 26.37 4.71
N ALA A 12 -1.96 25.20 4.38
CA ALA A 12 -3.19 25.07 3.61
C ALA A 12 -4.40 24.57 4.42
N ALA A 13 -4.20 24.19 5.69
CA ALA A 13 -5.24 23.59 6.53
C ALA A 13 -5.22 24.16 7.96
N ARG A 14 -6.40 24.41 8.52
CA ARG A 14 -6.57 24.81 9.92
C ARG A 14 -7.74 24.06 10.54
N LEU A 15 -7.45 23.26 11.55
CA LEU A 15 -8.42 22.49 12.32
C LEU A 15 -8.59 23.13 13.70
N MET A 16 -9.83 23.45 14.06
CA MET A 16 -10.22 23.95 15.37
C MET A 16 -11.15 22.93 16.03
N VAL A 17 -10.91 22.65 17.31
CA VAL A 17 -11.67 21.68 18.09
C VAL A 17 -12.06 22.35 19.40
N GLU A 18 -13.35 22.36 19.70
CA GLU A 18 -13.90 22.95 20.92
C GLU A 18 -14.63 21.90 21.73
N GLY A 19 -14.52 21.97 23.04
CA GLY A 19 -15.19 21.01 23.90
C GLY A 19 -15.07 21.30 25.38
N TYR A 20 -15.51 20.33 26.17
CA TYR A 20 -15.56 20.42 27.62
C TYR A 20 -14.74 19.29 28.25
N PRO A 21 -14.20 19.51 29.45
CA PRO A 21 -13.59 18.45 30.23
C PRO A 21 -14.66 17.47 30.73
N ASP A 22 -14.34 16.17 30.69
CA ASP A 22 -15.18 15.15 31.34
C ASP A 22 -14.69 14.94 32.78
N LEU A 23 -15.29 15.69 33.70
CA LEU A 23 -14.94 15.64 35.13
C LEU A 23 -15.28 14.28 35.75
N SER A 24 -16.27 13.56 35.21
CA SER A 24 -16.65 12.23 35.68
C SER A 24 -15.56 11.19 35.39
N ALA A 25 -14.80 11.40 34.32
CA ALA A 25 -13.64 10.59 33.94
C ALA A 25 -12.31 11.08 34.56
N GLY A 26 -12.34 12.07 35.46
CA GLY A 26 -11.14 12.61 36.11
C GLY A 26 -10.25 13.46 35.20
N HIS A 27 -10.79 14.00 34.10
CA HIS A 27 -10.03 14.85 33.20
C HIS A 27 -9.73 16.22 33.83
N SER A 28 -8.58 16.80 33.49
CA SER A 28 -8.22 18.17 33.91
C SER A 28 -9.14 19.20 33.24
N SER A 29 -9.21 20.40 33.81
CA SER A 29 -10.00 21.53 33.26
C SER A 29 -9.64 21.88 31.81
N ASP A 30 -8.39 21.63 31.44
CA ASP A 30 -7.82 22.00 30.15
C ASP A 30 -7.96 20.87 29.13
N ALA A 31 -8.48 19.70 29.52
CA ALA A 31 -8.68 18.59 28.60
C ALA A 31 -10.04 18.71 27.88
N ILE A 32 -10.09 18.22 26.64
CA ILE A 32 -11.35 17.98 25.92
C ILE A 32 -11.69 16.50 26.09
N GLY A 33 -12.67 16.20 26.94
CA GLY A 33 -13.27 14.88 27.08
C GLY A 33 -14.56 14.71 26.28
N ILE A 34 -15.28 15.82 26.05
CA ILE A 34 -16.52 15.85 25.29
C ILE A 34 -16.35 16.88 24.16
N LEU A 35 -16.46 16.42 22.91
CA LEU A 35 -16.40 17.28 21.73
C LEU A 35 -17.71 18.06 21.58
N SER A 36 -17.62 19.39 21.57
CA SER A 36 -18.76 20.28 21.33
C SER A 36 -18.88 20.64 19.85
N SER A 37 -17.79 21.07 19.24
CA SER A 37 -17.74 21.46 17.83
C SER A 37 -16.35 21.25 17.26
N TRP A 38 -16.27 21.20 15.94
CA TRP A 38 -15.01 21.28 15.21
C TRP A 38 -15.23 22.05 13.92
N ARG A 39 -14.17 22.71 13.45
CA ARG A 39 -14.15 23.41 12.18
C ARG A 39 -12.84 23.10 11.46
N LEU A 40 -12.91 22.79 10.18
CA LEU A 40 -11.76 22.63 9.30
C LEU A 40 -11.86 23.65 8.18
N GLN A 41 -10.87 24.54 8.12
CA GLN A 41 -10.68 25.46 7.01
C GLN A 41 -9.56 24.92 6.13
N LEU A 42 -9.88 24.72 4.85
CA LEU A 42 -8.91 24.47 3.79
C LEU A 42 -8.83 25.72 2.89
N VAL A 43 -7.67 25.99 2.31
CA VAL A 43 -7.51 27.11 1.38
C VAL A 43 -8.39 26.89 0.15
N GLY A 44 -9.12 27.92 -0.28
CA GLY A 44 -9.98 27.83 -1.48
C GLY A 44 -11.22 26.94 -1.35
N ALA A 45 -11.49 26.37 -0.18
CA ALA A 45 -12.64 25.52 0.09
C ALA A 45 -13.56 26.13 1.17
N PRO A 46 -14.86 25.77 1.18
CA PRO A 46 -15.76 26.18 2.25
C PRO A 46 -15.31 25.63 3.61
N GLU A 47 -15.66 26.35 4.68
CA GLU A 47 -15.42 25.85 6.05
C GLU A 47 -16.25 24.58 6.27
N LEU A 48 -15.59 23.55 6.80
CA LEU A 48 -16.21 22.26 7.09
C LEU A 48 -16.49 22.17 8.59
N GLU A 49 -17.72 21.81 8.92
CA GLU A 49 -18.16 21.58 10.29
C GLU A 49 -19.11 20.37 10.33
N GLY A 50 -19.29 19.79 11.52
CA GLY A 50 -20.19 18.66 11.67
C GLY A 50 -20.18 18.07 13.08
N THR A 51 -20.76 16.87 13.20
CA THR A 51 -20.72 16.13 14.46
C THR A 51 -19.36 15.45 14.67
N ARG A 52 -19.14 14.89 15.86
CA ARG A 52 -18.00 14.02 16.15
C ARG A 52 -17.83 12.91 15.11
N ASP A 53 -18.94 12.30 14.68
CA ASP A 53 -18.91 11.19 13.72
C ASP A 53 -18.38 11.62 12.36
N HIS A 54 -18.60 12.87 11.95
CA HIS A 54 -18.05 13.42 10.72
C HIS A 54 -16.53 13.60 10.81
N LEU A 55 -16.02 14.13 11.93
CA LEU A 55 -14.59 14.24 12.17
C LEU A 55 -13.93 12.86 12.25
N GLU A 56 -14.57 11.91 12.93
CA GLU A 56 -14.09 10.53 13.02
C GLU A 56 -14.08 9.85 11.64
N ALA A 57 -15.12 10.04 10.83
CA ALA A 57 -15.17 9.53 9.46
C ALA A 57 -14.09 10.17 8.56
N LEU A 58 -13.84 11.48 8.71
CA LEU A 58 -12.77 12.18 8.01
C LEU A 58 -11.40 11.58 8.36
N MET A 59 -11.13 11.41 9.64
CA MET A 59 -9.91 10.76 10.12
C MET A 59 -9.76 9.32 9.61
N LYS A 60 -10.84 8.52 9.65
CA LYS A 60 -10.89 7.13 9.15
C LYS A 60 -10.65 7.03 7.65
N ALA A 61 -11.03 8.04 6.86
CA ALA A 61 -10.84 8.03 5.42
C ALA A 61 -9.46 8.57 5.02
N VAL A 62 -9.08 9.74 5.55
CA VAL A 62 -7.90 10.50 5.11
C VAL A 62 -6.59 9.87 5.58
N MET A 63 -6.51 9.44 6.85
CA MET A 63 -5.25 8.86 7.38
C MET A 63 -4.78 7.62 6.62
N PRO A 64 -5.61 6.57 6.43
CA PRO A 64 -5.16 5.39 5.68
C PRO A 64 -4.95 5.70 4.20
N TYR A 65 -5.72 6.63 3.60
CA TYR A 65 -5.49 7.07 2.23
C TYR A 65 -4.11 7.67 2.04
N ALA A 66 -3.71 8.61 2.90
CA ALA A 66 -2.38 9.22 2.84
C ALA A 66 -1.26 8.19 2.95
N ARG A 67 -1.40 7.20 3.85
CA ARG A 67 -0.45 6.08 3.97
C ARG A 67 -0.33 5.25 2.69
N HIS A 68 -1.45 4.99 2.01
CA HIS A 68 -1.46 4.26 0.73
C HIS A 68 -0.82 5.09 -0.39
N ARG A 69 -1.12 6.39 -0.46
CA ARG A 69 -0.51 7.32 -1.42
C ARG A 69 1.01 7.39 -1.25
N LEU A 70 1.51 7.52 -0.02
CA LEU A 70 2.96 7.47 0.28
C LEU A 70 3.60 6.15 -0.17
N SER A 71 2.83 5.06 -0.14
CA SER A 71 3.30 3.75 -0.59
C SER A 71 3.13 3.53 -2.10
N GLY A 72 2.62 4.53 -2.84
CA GLY A 72 2.37 4.46 -4.27
C GLY A 72 1.15 3.60 -4.65
N VAL A 73 0.22 3.37 -3.73
CA VAL A 73 -1.01 2.62 -3.97
C VAL A 73 -2.17 3.60 -4.19
N GLU A 74 -2.87 3.43 -5.30
CA GLU A 74 -4.02 4.25 -5.67
C GLU A 74 -5.30 3.52 -5.27
N ARG A 75 -5.91 3.93 -4.15
CA ARG A 75 -7.11 3.28 -3.62
C ARG A 75 -8.04 4.31 -2.99
N ARG A 76 -9.35 4.08 -3.13
CA ARG A 76 -10.38 4.87 -2.44
C ARG A 76 -10.60 4.37 -1.01
N PHE A 77 -10.77 5.31 -0.09
CA PHE A 77 -11.11 5.08 1.31
C PHE A 77 -12.41 5.77 1.68
N GLY A 78 -13.08 5.26 2.70
CA GLY A 78 -14.46 5.63 3.05
C GLY A 78 -15.47 4.62 2.53
N GLN A 79 -16.61 4.52 3.22
CA GLN A 79 -17.72 3.67 2.80
C GLN A 79 -18.59 4.41 1.78
N ASP A 80 -19.22 3.69 0.85
CA ASP A 80 -20.12 4.30 -0.15
C ASP A 80 -21.33 4.98 0.50
N SER A 81 -21.80 4.46 1.64
CA SER A 81 -22.84 5.07 2.49
C SER A 81 -22.28 5.91 3.64
N GLY A 82 -20.97 6.09 3.74
CA GLY A 82 -20.33 6.84 4.82
C GLY A 82 -20.33 8.35 4.60
N PHE A 83 -20.12 9.10 5.68
CA PHE A 83 -20.05 10.58 5.66
C PHE A 83 -18.88 11.13 4.86
N VAL A 84 -17.77 10.40 4.78
CA VAL A 84 -16.56 10.86 4.11
C VAL A 84 -15.97 9.75 3.26
N SER A 85 -15.59 10.09 2.02
CA SER A 85 -14.74 9.25 1.19
C SER A 85 -13.65 10.07 0.52
N ILE A 86 -12.50 9.45 0.27
CA ILE A 86 -11.38 10.08 -0.42
C ILE A 86 -10.77 9.11 -1.42
N GLY A 87 -10.44 9.58 -2.61
CA GLY A 87 -9.85 8.77 -3.67
C GLY A 87 -8.90 9.54 -4.56
N PRO A 88 -8.09 8.83 -5.38
CA PRO A 88 -7.27 9.47 -6.40
C PRO A 88 -8.16 10.06 -7.51
N ASP A 89 -7.84 11.28 -7.96
CA ASP A 89 -8.44 11.93 -9.14
C ASP A 89 -7.32 12.52 -10.01
N GLN A 90 -6.85 11.73 -10.98
CA GLN A 90 -5.73 12.06 -11.87
C GLN A 90 -4.47 12.45 -11.09
N THR A 91 -4.12 13.74 -11.03
CA THR A 91 -2.97 14.29 -10.30
C THR A 91 -3.36 14.88 -8.95
N THR A 92 -4.60 14.74 -8.52
CA THR A 92 -5.17 15.31 -7.30
C THR A 92 -5.87 14.25 -6.46
N HIS A 93 -6.44 14.66 -5.34
CA HIS A 93 -7.21 13.82 -4.44
C HIS A 93 -8.63 14.37 -4.33
N LEU A 94 -9.62 13.53 -4.57
CA LEU A 94 -11.02 13.91 -4.43
C LEU A 94 -11.52 13.50 -3.05
N LEU A 95 -11.80 14.50 -2.20
CA LEU A 95 -12.46 14.33 -0.92
C LEU A 95 -13.96 14.62 -1.09
N GLU A 96 -14.79 13.62 -0.84
CA GLU A 96 -16.24 13.73 -0.86
C GLU A 96 -16.80 13.70 0.57
N LEU A 97 -17.66 14.68 0.86
CA LEU A 97 -18.31 14.87 2.15
C LEU A 97 -19.82 14.78 1.94
N ARG A 98 -20.45 13.81 2.58
CA ARG A 98 -21.89 13.54 2.49
C ARG A 98 -22.57 14.07 3.74
N SER A 99 -23.69 14.77 3.54
CA SER A 99 -24.54 15.23 4.62
C SER A 99 -25.24 14.05 5.30
N SER A 100 -25.59 14.22 6.57
CA SER A 100 -26.48 13.31 7.30
C SER A 100 -27.96 13.48 6.91
N ARG A 101 -28.30 14.51 6.14
CA ARG A 101 -29.67 14.76 5.65
C ARG A 101 -29.86 14.18 4.25
N ASP A 102 -30.96 13.48 4.04
CA ASP A 102 -31.34 12.94 2.74
C ASP A 102 -31.56 14.07 1.71
N GLY A 103 -31.19 13.79 0.46
CA GLY A 103 -31.40 14.69 -0.68
C GLY A 103 -30.42 15.87 -0.77
N VAL A 104 -29.39 15.93 0.07
CA VAL A 104 -28.31 16.92 -0.06
C VAL A 104 -27.18 16.34 -0.91
N GLU A 105 -26.79 17.05 -1.97
CA GLU A 105 -25.68 16.63 -2.81
C GLU A 105 -24.35 16.61 -2.04
N PRO A 106 -23.51 15.59 -2.25
CA PRO A 106 -22.19 15.53 -1.62
C PRO A 106 -21.31 16.72 -2.02
N LEU A 107 -20.65 17.33 -1.04
CA LEU A 107 -19.62 18.32 -1.28
C LEU A 107 -18.34 17.63 -1.74
N GLN A 108 -17.82 18.05 -2.90
CA GLN A 108 -16.59 17.51 -3.48
C GLN A 108 -15.49 18.54 -3.41
N LEU A 109 -14.36 18.18 -2.82
CA LEU A 109 -13.17 19.01 -2.71
C LEU A 109 -12.02 18.32 -3.42
N LYS A 110 -11.36 19.04 -4.33
CA LYS A 110 -10.11 18.59 -4.94
C LYS A 110 -8.96 19.13 -4.10
N LEU A 111 -8.09 18.23 -3.67
CA LEU A 111 -6.90 18.54 -2.90
C LEU A 111 -5.66 18.25 -3.75
N ASP A 112 -4.70 19.16 -3.76
CA ASP A 112 -3.35 18.84 -4.23
C ASP A 112 -2.55 18.06 -3.15
N ASP A 113 -1.33 17.63 -3.51
CA ASP A 113 -0.46 16.86 -2.61
C ASP A 113 -0.08 17.67 -1.35
N ALA A 114 0.03 19.00 -1.45
CA ALA A 114 0.41 19.87 -0.34
C ALA A 114 -0.76 20.08 0.63
N GLU A 115 -1.96 20.34 0.10
CA GLU A 115 -3.21 20.44 0.85
C GLU A 115 -3.52 19.13 1.58
N LEU A 116 -3.34 17.99 0.91
CA LEU A 116 -3.50 16.68 1.56
C LEU A 116 -2.48 16.50 2.69
N ALA A 117 -1.21 16.83 2.46
CA ALA A 117 -0.17 16.69 3.48
C ALA A 117 -0.44 17.55 4.71
N ASP A 118 -0.89 18.78 4.51
CA ASP A 118 -1.23 19.71 5.60
C ASP A 118 -2.48 19.25 6.35
N LEU A 119 -3.51 18.77 5.65
CA LEU A 119 -4.69 18.17 6.27
C LEU A 119 -4.31 16.98 7.16
N VAL A 120 -3.49 16.06 6.65
CA VAL A 120 -3.03 14.88 7.40
C VAL A 120 -2.26 15.31 8.66
N ARG A 121 -1.38 16.32 8.56
CA ARG A 121 -0.64 16.85 9.71
C ARG A 121 -1.56 17.44 10.78
N CYS A 122 -2.59 18.20 10.40
CA CYS A 122 -3.59 18.70 11.34
C CYS A 122 -4.31 17.55 12.07
N LEU A 123 -4.74 16.52 11.33
CA LEU A 123 -5.44 15.37 11.91
C LEU A 123 -4.53 14.53 12.81
N ASP A 124 -3.26 14.35 12.43
CA ASP A 124 -2.28 13.63 13.26
C ASP A 124 -1.94 14.41 14.54
N GLN A 125 -1.80 15.74 14.47
CA GLN A 125 -1.60 16.56 15.67
C GLN A 125 -2.77 16.45 16.63
N LEU A 126 -4.02 16.51 16.13
CA LEU A 126 -5.21 16.27 16.95
C LEU A 126 -5.17 14.88 17.59
N ARG A 127 -4.81 13.84 16.81
CA ARG A 127 -4.76 12.45 17.29
C ARG A 127 -3.74 12.25 18.40
N LEU A 128 -2.59 12.92 18.31
CA LEU A 128 -1.48 12.79 19.24
C LEU A 128 -1.57 13.77 20.43
N ASP A 129 -2.51 14.71 20.40
CA ASP A 129 -2.67 15.70 21.46
C ASP A 129 -3.21 15.04 22.74
N SER A 130 -2.34 14.95 23.75
CA SER A 130 -2.68 14.34 25.04
C SER A 130 -3.77 15.09 25.80
N ARG A 131 -4.09 16.34 25.42
CA ARG A 131 -5.16 17.16 25.99
C ARG A 131 -6.53 16.82 25.40
N VAL A 132 -6.58 16.16 24.24
CA VAL A 132 -7.81 15.70 23.61
C VAL A 132 -8.02 14.23 23.96
N LYS A 133 -8.82 13.98 25.00
CA LYS A 133 -9.11 12.64 25.55
C LYS A 133 -10.34 12.02 24.89
N LEU A 134 -10.40 12.07 23.55
CA LEU A 134 -11.48 11.47 22.77
C LEU A 134 -11.08 10.06 22.32
N THR A 135 -11.94 9.08 22.58
CA THR A 135 -11.75 7.70 22.09
C THR A 135 -12.18 7.61 20.63
N TRP A 136 -11.23 7.64 19.72
CA TRP A 136 -11.49 7.46 18.29
C TRP A 136 -11.43 5.98 17.91
N ALA A 137 -12.35 5.49 17.08
CA ALA A 137 -12.27 4.12 16.56
C ALA A 137 -11.47 4.08 15.25
N PHE A 138 -10.15 3.95 15.27
CA PHE A 138 -9.36 3.87 14.03
C PHE A 138 -9.20 2.43 13.52
N PRO A 139 -9.12 2.23 12.19
CA PRO A 139 -8.63 0.97 11.65
C PRO A 139 -7.16 0.78 12.05
N ASP A 140 -6.80 -0.44 12.46
CA ASP A 140 -5.43 -0.77 12.86
C ASP A 140 -4.41 -0.48 11.75
N ASP A 141 -3.24 0.02 12.14
CA ASP A 141 -2.11 0.21 11.22
C ASP A 141 -1.55 -1.15 10.79
N ARG A 142 -2.10 -1.71 9.70
CA ARG A 142 -1.60 -2.94 9.09
C ARG A 142 -0.60 -2.63 7.98
N PRO A 143 0.42 -3.48 7.79
CA PRO A 143 1.29 -3.38 6.62
C PRO A 143 0.48 -3.65 5.35
N LEU A 144 0.93 -3.09 4.23
CA LEU A 144 0.32 -3.36 2.93
C LEU A 144 0.43 -4.83 2.58
N GLN A 145 -0.64 -5.38 2.00
CA GLN A 145 -0.63 -6.74 1.52
C GLN A 145 0.27 -6.85 0.28
N ARG A 146 0.91 -8.01 0.08
CA ARG A 146 1.78 -8.23 -1.10
C ARG A 146 1.06 -7.95 -2.42
N GLN A 147 -0.24 -8.22 -2.50
CA GLN A 147 -1.05 -7.98 -3.70
C GLN A 147 -1.13 -6.47 -4.01
N GLU A 148 -1.39 -5.64 -3.00
CA GLU A 148 -1.46 -4.18 -3.13
C GLU A 148 -0.12 -3.57 -3.59
N VAL A 149 1.00 -4.19 -3.19
CA VAL A 149 2.35 -3.78 -3.64
C VAL A 149 2.61 -4.19 -5.08
N VAL A 150 2.15 -5.37 -5.51
CA VAL A 150 2.37 -5.88 -6.88
C VAL A 150 1.52 -5.11 -7.90
N ASP A 151 0.33 -4.66 -7.52
CA ASP A 151 -0.56 -3.88 -8.38
C ASP A 151 -0.04 -2.46 -8.66
N ARG A 152 0.97 -1.99 -7.91
CA ARG A 152 1.71 -0.75 -8.22
C ARG A 152 2.44 -0.82 -9.57
N ILE A 153 2.85 -2.01 -10.01
CA ILE A 153 3.71 -2.16 -11.19
C ILE A 153 2.83 -2.37 -12.42
N PRO A 154 2.92 -1.52 -13.45
CA PRO A 154 2.13 -1.70 -14.66
C PRO A 154 2.42 -3.07 -15.28
N LEU A 155 1.38 -3.74 -15.77
CA LEU A 155 1.44 -5.11 -16.30
C LEU A 155 2.58 -5.32 -17.30
N GLN A 156 2.88 -4.31 -18.12
CA GLN A 156 3.98 -4.33 -19.08
C GLN A 156 5.35 -4.51 -18.42
N LYS A 157 5.63 -3.81 -17.32
CA LYS A 157 6.88 -3.95 -16.55
C LYS A 157 6.92 -5.27 -15.79
N ARG A 158 5.75 -5.79 -15.38
CA ARG A 158 5.63 -7.07 -14.67
C ARG A 158 5.86 -8.27 -15.58
N LEU A 159 5.36 -8.21 -16.82
CA LEU A 159 5.45 -9.30 -17.80
C LEU A 159 6.67 -9.19 -18.71
N GLY A 160 7.33 -8.04 -18.79
CA GLY A 160 8.54 -7.85 -19.60
C GLY A 160 9.62 -8.90 -19.32
N PRO A 161 10.10 -9.05 -18.06
CA PRO A 161 11.14 -10.02 -17.73
C PRO A 161 10.78 -11.49 -18.05
N PRO A 162 9.61 -12.04 -17.64
CA PRO A 162 9.27 -13.43 -17.96
C PRO A 162 9.04 -13.66 -19.46
N VAL A 163 8.48 -12.69 -20.19
CA VAL A 163 8.32 -12.79 -21.65
C VAL A 163 9.69 -12.84 -22.31
N LEU A 164 10.62 -11.96 -21.92
CA LEU A 164 11.96 -11.89 -22.51
C LEU A 164 12.77 -13.16 -22.21
N ALA A 165 12.66 -13.69 -20.99
CA ALA A 165 13.26 -14.98 -20.62
C ALA A 165 12.65 -16.15 -21.43
N GLY A 166 11.34 -16.16 -21.62
CA GLY A 166 10.65 -17.16 -22.43
C GLY A 166 11.09 -17.12 -23.90
N VAL A 167 11.25 -15.93 -24.47
CA VAL A 167 11.77 -15.74 -25.83
C VAL A 167 13.21 -16.24 -25.94
N ALA A 168 14.08 -15.85 -25.00
CA ALA A 168 15.46 -16.31 -24.98
C ALA A 168 15.57 -17.84 -24.90
N LEU A 169 14.74 -18.47 -24.05
CA LEU A 169 14.67 -19.93 -23.91
C LEU A 169 14.22 -20.60 -25.22
N ALA A 170 13.18 -20.08 -25.86
CA ALA A 170 12.69 -20.57 -27.13
C ALA A 170 13.76 -20.47 -28.23
N CYS A 171 14.50 -19.36 -28.29
CA CYS A 171 15.62 -19.19 -29.21
C CYS A 171 16.73 -20.23 -28.95
N THR A 172 17.10 -20.48 -27.70
CA THR A 172 18.12 -21.50 -27.38
C THR A 172 17.68 -22.91 -27.79
N ILE A 173 16.42 -23.27 -27.57
CA ILE A 173 15.87 -24.57 -27.99
C ILE A 173 15.89 -24.70 -29.52
N ALA A 174 15.48 -23.64 -30.23
CA ALA A 174 15.50 -23.61 -31.69
C ALA A 174 16.93 -23.77 -32.25
N THR A 175 17.91 -23.09 -31.64
CA THR A 175 19.32 -23.25 -32.04
C THR A 175 19.84 -24.66 -31.74
N ALA A 176 19.48 -25.27 -30.61
CA ALA A 176 19.89 -26.63 -30.28
C ALA A 176 19.32 -27.66 -31.26
N TRP A 177 18.10 -27.44 -31.77
CA TRP A 177 17.48 -28.28 -32.81
C TRP A 177 18.21 -28.23 -34.16
N LEU A 178 18.93 -27.15 -34.45
CA LEU A 178 19.71 -27.01 -35.68
C LEU A 178 21.13 -27.61 -35.59
N VAL A 179 21.62 -27.93 -34.39
CA VAL A 179 22.95 -28.53 -34.21
C VAL A 179 22.85 -30.03 -34.48
N PRO A 180 23.54 -30.57 -35.51
CA PRO A 180 23.51 -32.00 -35.79
C PRO A 180 24.06 -32.78 -34.60
N LEU A 181 23.35 -33.82 -34.18
CA LEU A 181 23.81 -34.67 -33.09
C LEU A 181 25.14 -35.36 -33.49
N PRO A 182 26.14 -35.38 -32.59
CA PRO A 182 27.37 -36.12 -32.82
C PRO A 182 27.02 -37.58 -33.14
N GLN A 183 27.60 -38.13 -34.20
CA GLN A 183 27.44 -39.55 -34.50
C GLN A 183 28.10 -40.33 -33.36
N GLU A 184 27.36 -41.30 -32.79
CA GLU A 184 27.95 -42.25 -31.85
C GLU A 184 29.18 -42.88 -32.48
N ILE A 185 30.33 -42.71 -31.84
CA ILE A 185 31.53 -43.46 -32.16
C ILE A 185 31.19 -44.91 -31.79
N LYS A 186 30.81 -45.72 -32.78
CA LYS A 186 30.74 -47.17 -32.62
C LYS A 186 32.14 -47.64 -32.26
N GLU A 187 32.33 -47.97 -31.00
CA GLU A 187 33.52 -48.64 -30.52
C GLU A 187 33.65 -49.97 -31.29
N THR A 188 34.65 -50.04 -32.17
CA THR A 188 34.96 -51.24 -32.93
C THR A 188 35.34 -52.32 -31.93
N ALA A 189 34.41 -53.26 -31.68
CA ALA A 189 34.68 -54.45 -30.91
C ALA A 189 35.92 -55.16 -31.51
N PRO A 190 36.94 -55.51 -30.71
CA PRO A 190 38.11 -56.20 -31.23
C PRO A 190 37.71 -57.57 -31.76
N ALA A 191 38.16 -57.89 -32.97
CA ALA A 191 38.00 -59.21 -33.58
C ALA A 191 38.66 -60.26 -32.67
N PRO A 192 38.03 -61.44 -32.47
CA PRO A 192 38.56 -62.47 -31.59
C PRO A 192 39.91 -62.97 -32.12
N ALA A 193 40.96 -62.81 -31.31
CA ALA A 193 42.28 -63.35 -31.58
C ALA A 193 42.22 -64.89 -31.51
N ALA A 194 42.73 -65.53 -32.56
CA ALA A 194 42.92 -66.97 -32.61
C ALA A 194 43.86 -67.40 -31.48
N ILE A 195 43.39 -68.37 -30.68
CA ILE A 195 44.16 -68.99 -29.61
C ILE A 195 45.08 -70.02 -30.26
N ASP A 196 46.37 -69.69 -30.34
CA ASP A 196 47.42 -70.65 -30.66
C ASP A 196 47.87 -71.32 -29.36
N LYS A 197 47.86 -72.66 -29.37
CA LYS A 197 48.05 -73.53 -28.21
C LYS A 197 49.55 -73.87 -28.12
N PRO A 198 50.27 -73.55 -27.03
CA PRO A 198 51.68 -73.92 -26.95
C PRO A 198 51.83 -75.41 -26.67
N GLU A 199 52.52 -76.08 -27.61
CA GLU A 199 53.03 -77.44 -27.53
C GLU A 199 54.17 -77.51 -26.51
N GLN A 200 54.16 -78.58 -25.72
CA GLN A 200 55.12 -78.86 -24.67
C GLN A 200 56.47 -79.25 -25.27
N GLU A 201 57.58 -78.72 -24.75
CA GLU A 201 58.85 -79.43 -24.78
C GLU A 201 59.62 -79.25 -23.46
N THR A 202 59.67 -80.38 -22.76
CA THR A 202 60.54 -80.79 -21.65
C THR A 202 62.02 -80.80 -22.03
N THR A 203 62.87 -80.88 -20.99
CA THR A 203 64.29 -81.33 -20.97
C THR A 203 65.28 -80.17 -20.83
N SER A 204 66.34 -80.17 -20.02
CA SER A 204 66.85 -80.97 -18.90
C SER A 204 68.19 -80.33 -18.52
N ASP A 205 68.57 -80.47 -17.25
CA ASP A 205 69.95 -80.49 -16.72
C ASP A 205 70.87 -79.27 -16.92
N ARG A 206 71.29 -78.61 -15.82
CA ARG A 206 72.46 -79.04 -15.03
C ARG A 206 72.70 -78.14 -13.81
#